data_AF-A0A439P2W3-F1
#
_entry.id   AF-A0A439P2W3-F1
#
_cell.length_a   1.000
_cell.length_b   1.000
_cell.length_c   1.000
_cell.angle_alpha   90.00
_cell.angle_beta   90.00
_cell.angle_gamma   90.00
#
_symmetry.space_group_name_H-M   'P 1'
#
loop_
_entity.id
_entity.type
_entity.pdbx_description
1 polymer ?
#
loop_
_entity_poly.entity_id
_entity_poly.type
_entity_poly.pdbx_seq_one_letter_code
_entity_poly.pdbx_strand_id
1 'polypeptide(L)'
;MDGIHDLGGREGFGSIQGTSDGEPFHEQWETRAFGLAQAAAGDSDWSIDWFRHCRELIVPADYLTRSYFDHWLLTLTAQMIDAGYITLAELKSGTSMFTPQPGLPPETAEDARAYVKNPRSYAVEIEAPPSFALGESVRAKISGGRAPLSGVARR
;
A
#
# COMPACT_ATOMS: atom_id res chain seq x y z
N MET A 1 9.31 -0.07 10.77
CA MET A 1 10.51 -0.80 10.28
C MET A 1 11.46 0.23 9.73
N ASP A 2 12.76 0.08 9.98
CA ASP A 2 13.77 1.05 9.52
C ASP A 2 14.17 0.73 8.08
N GLY A 3 13.26 0.99 7.14
CA GLY A 3 13.43 0.74 5.71
C GLY A 3 13.80 2.00 4.92
N ILE A 4 14.07 1.82 3.62
CA ILE A 4 14.40 2.95 2.73
C ILE A 4 13.19 3.86 2.46
N HIS A 5 11.97 3.36 2.64
CA HIS A 5 10.74 4.14 2.45
C HIS A 5 10.63 5.34 3.41
N ASP A 6 11.29 5.27 4.57
CA ASP A 6 11.38 6.36 5.55
C ASP A 6 12.51 7.31 5.17
N LEU A 7 12.18 8.19 4.21
CA LEU A 7 13.11 9.14 3.60
C LEU A 7 13.21 10.48 4.34
N GLY A 8 12.41 10.68 5.41
CA GLY A 8 12.43 11.91 6.18
C GLY A 8 13.85 12.27 6.65
N GLY A 9 14.29 13.50 6.37
CA GLY A 9 15.60 14.01 6.80
C GLY A 9 16.82 13.33 6.15
N ARG A 10 16.64 12.51 5.11
CA ARG A 10 17.76 11.94 4.36
C ARG A 10 18.20 12.88 3.23
N GLU A 11 19.50 12.91 2.99
CA GLU A 11 20.14 13.74 1.97
C GLU A 11 20.61 12.88 0.77
N GLY A 12 20.97 13.53 -0.34
CA GLY A 12 21.62 12.86 -1.48
C GLY A 12 20.70 12.41 -2.63
N PHE A 13 19.41 12.77 -2.62
CA PHE A 13 18.45 12.42 -3.69
C PHE A 13 18.45 13.39 -4.88
N GLY A 14 19.22 14.47 -4.82
CA GLY A 14 19.24 15.51 -5.84
C GLY A 14 17.99 16.40 -5.82
N SER A 15 17.81 17.17 -6.89
CA SER A 15 16.63 18.03 -7.06
C SER A 15 15.41 17.20 -7.47
N ILE A 16 14.23 17.63 -7.02
CA ILE A 16 12.95 17.10 -7.51
C ILE A 16 12.90 17.28 -9.03
N GLN A 17 12.67 16.18 -9.75
CA GLN A 17 12.55 16.17 -11.20
C GLN A 17 11.09 16.35 -11.61
N GLY A 18 10.84 17.22 -12.59
CA GLY A 18 9.52 17.43 -13.18
C GLY A 18 8.56 18.32 -12.38
N THR A 19 7.69 19.02 -13.10
CA THR A 19 6.41 19.51 -12.59
C THR A 19 5.34 18.52 -13.01
N SER A 20 4.37 18.20 -12.14
CA SER A 20 3.22 17.39 -12.53
C SER A 20 2.61 17.96 -13.81
N ASP A 21 2.44 17.12 -14.82
CA ASP A 21 1.73 17.45 -16.07
C ASP A 21 0.21 17.45 -15.85
N GLY A 22 -0.26 17.09 -14.65
CA GLY A 22 -1.67 16.99 -14.29
C GLY A 22 -2.30 15.66 -14.70
N GLU A 23 -1.56 14.78 -15.40
CA GLU A 23 -2.06 13.50 -15.83
C GLU A 23 -1.90 12.45 -14.72
N PRO A 24 -2.95 11.71 -14.35
CA PRO A 24 -2.89 10.71 -13.28
C PRO A 24 -2.15 9.43 -13.69
N PHE A 25 -2.05 9.17 -15.01
CA PHE A 25 -1.44 7.97 -15.58
C PHE A 25 -0.69 8.34 -16.87
N HIS A 26 0.51 7.83 -17.03
CA HIS A 26 1.40 8.06 -18.16
C HIS A 26 1.43 6.88 -19.13
N GLU A 27 1.03 5.68 -18.68
CA GLU A 27 0.95 4.49 -19.52
C GLU A 27 -0.30 3.64 -19.24
N GLN A 28 -0.76 2.88 -20.25
CA GLN A 28 -1.96 2.04 -20.13
C GLN A 28 -1.86 0.97 -19.04
N TRP A 29 -0.65 0.51 -18.68
CA TRP A 29 -0.51 -0.49 -17.62
C TRP A 29 -0.72 0.11 -16.23
N GLU A 30 -0.54 1.42 -16.05
CA GLU A 30 -0.71 2.08 -14.76
C GLU A 30 -2.19 2.12 -14.36
N THR A 31 -3.09 2.34 -15.34
CA THR A 31 -4.54 2.27 -15.10
C THR A 31 -4.97 0.85 -14.70
N ARG A 32 -4.34 -0.18 -15.28
CA ARG A 32 -4.54 -1.59 -14.90
C ARG A 32 -4.01 -1.89 -13.51
N ALA A 33 -2.81 -1.42 -13.19
CA ALA A 33 -2.20 -1.58 -11.86
C ALA A 33 -3.08 -0.97 -10.76
N PHE A 34 -3.58 0.25 -11.01
CA PHE A 34 -4.54 0.89 -10.12
C PHE A 34 -5.82 0.06 -9.98
N GLY A 35 -6.44 -0.35 -11.09
CA GLY A 35 -7.67 -1.16 -11.07
C GLY A 35 -7.52 -2.47 -10.28
N LEU A 36 -6.41 -3.18 -10.48
CA LEU A 36 -6.10 -4.42 -9.75
C LEU A 36 -5.95 -4.18 -8.25
N ALA A 37 -5.22 -3.13 -7.85
CA ALA A 37 -5.05 -2.80 -6.44
C ALA A 37 -6.39 -2.42 -5.76
N GLN A 38 -7.26 -1.70 -6.47
CA GLN A 38 -8.57 -1.33 -5.95
C GLN A 38 -9.50 -2.54 -5.80
N ALA A 39 -9.51 -3.45 -6.77
CA ALA A 39 -10.30 -4.69 -6.70
C ALA A 39 -9.84 -5.59 -5.53
N ALA A 40 -8.52 -5.73 -5.34
CA ALA A 40 -7.96 -6.48 -4.22
C ALA A 40 -8.33 -5.89 -2.85
N ALA A 41 -8.48 -4.57 -2.77
CA ALA A 41 -8.82 -3.89 -1.54
C ALA A 41 -10.28 -4.13 -1.09
N GLY A 42 -11.14 -4.68 -1.95
CA GLY A 42 -12.52 -5.03 -1.62
C GLY A 42 -12.67 -6.30 -0.76
N ASP A 43 -11.60 -7.08 -0.61
CA ASP A 43 -11.61 -8.31 0.20
C ASP A 43 -11.61 -7.99 1.71
N SER A 44 -12.38 -8.76 2.49
CA SER A 44 -12.48 -8.61 3.95
C SER A 44 -11.17 -8.88 4.68
N ASP A 45 -10.30 -9.72 4.13
CA ASP A 45 -9.00 -10.04 4.74
C ASP A 45 -7.91 -9.03 4.34
N TRP A 46 -8.22 -8.06 3.49
CA TRP A 46 -7.30 -7.03 3.07
C TRP A 46 -7.36 -5.79 3.97
N SER A 47 -6.19 -5.17 4.22
CA SER A 47 -6.11 -3.85 4.86
C SER A 47 -5.05 -2.97 4.21
N ILE A 48 -5.26 -1.66 4.25
CA ILE A 48 -4.31 -0.67 3.73
C ILE A 48 -2.98 -0.70 4.49
N ASP A 49 -3.00 -1.07 5.77
CA ASP A 49 -1.79 -1.20 6.60
C ASP A 49 -0.98 -2.44 6.25
N TRP A 50 -1.63 -3.52 5.77
CA TRP A 50 -0.93 -4.67 5.23
C TRP A 50 -0.31 -4.34 3.86
N PHE A 51 -1.05 -3.63 2.99
CA PHE A 51 -0.52 -3.15 1.72
C PHE A 51 0.72 -2.27 1.92
N ARG A 52 0.64 -1.27 2.82
CA ARG A 52 1.80 -0.42 3.14
C ARG A 52 2.97 -1.25 3.67
N HIS A 53 2.71 -2.18 4.58
CA HIS A 53 3.75 -3.04 5.13
C HIS A 53 4.47 -3.87 4.04
N CYS A 54 3.73 -4.48 3.12
CA CYS A 54 4.31 -5.21 1.99
C CYS A 54 5.13 -4.29 1.08
N ARG A 55 4.67 -3.05 0.85
CA ARG A 55 5.42 -2.05 0.07
C ARG A 55 6.71 -1.62 0.75
N GLU A 56 6.70 -1.52 2.08
CA GLU A 56 7.87 -1.17 2.90
C GLU A 56 8.97 -2.25 2.87
N LEU A 57 8.63 -3.48 2.49
CA LEU A 57 9.53 -4.63 2.33
C LEU A 57 10.21 -4.70 0.96
N ILE A 58 9.84 -3.84 -0.01
CA ILE A 58 10.48 -3.80 -1.32
C ILE A 58 11.99 -3.56 -1.16
N VAL A 59 12.80 -4.29 -1.93
CA VAL A 59 14.27 -4.16 -1.91
C VAL A 59 14.67 -2.70 -2.12
N PRO A 60 15.61 -2.15 -1.35
CA PRO A 60 15.86 -0.71 -1.36
C PRO A 60 16.18 -0.09 -2.72
N ALA A 61 16.94 -0.81 -3.56
CA ALA A 61 17.24 -0.36 -4.92
C ALA A 61 15.96 -0.23 -5.75
N ASP A 62 15.12 -1.27 -5.77
CA ASP A 62 13.85 -1.27 -6.49
C ASP A 62 12.89 -0.17 -6.00
N TYR A 63 12.83 0.06 -4.68
CA TYR A 63 12.01 1.13 -4.11
C TYR A 63 12.43 2.50 -4.64
N LEU A 64 13.73 2.76 -4.81
CA LEU A 64 14.23 4.06 -5.24
C LEU A 64 14.20 4.26 -6.75
N THR A 65 14.24 3.18 -7.54
CA THR A 65 14.42 3.30 -9.00
C THR A 65 13.22 2.90 -9.83
N ARG A 66 12.28 2.10 -9.30
CA ARG A 66 11.07 1.68 -10.03
C ARG A 66 10.00 2.77 -9.96
N SER A 67 9.13 2.81 -10.98
CA SER A 67 8.04 3.77 -11.05
C SER A 67 6.97 3.50 -9.98
N TYR A 68 6.14 4.51 -9.72
CA TYR A 68 5.20 4.49 -8.60
C TYR A 68 4.19 3.33 -8.67
N PHE A 69 3.54 3.11 -9.82
CA PHE A 69 2.57 2.02 -9.98
C PHE A 69 3.23 0.63 -10.07
N ASP A 70 4.52 0.58 -10.37
CA ASP A 70 5.28 -0.66 -10.33
C ASP A 70 5.44 -1.15 -8.87
N HIS A 71 5.63 -0.22 -7.91
CA HIS A 71 5.59 -0.58 -6.48
C HIS A 71 4.25 -1.19 -6.09
N TRP A 72 3.15 -0.69 -6.65
CA TRP A 72 1.82 -1.20 -6.34
C TRP A 72 1.65 -2.63 -6.82
N LEU A 73 2.12 -2.95 -8.04
CA LEU A 73 2.08 -4.31 -8.58
C LEU A 73 2.96 -5.28 -7.78
N LEU A 74 4.18 -4.87 -7.40
CA LEU A 74 5.05 -5.68 -6.54
C LEU A 74 4.38 -5.98 -5.20
N THR A 75 3.78 -4.95 -4.59
CA THR A 75 3.09 -5.05 -3.30
C THR A 75 1.90 -5.99 -3.38
N LEU A 76 1.02 -5.78 -4.37
CA LEU A 76 -0.18 -6.59 -4.57
C LEU A 76 0.18 -8.06 -4.82
N THR A 77 1.20 -8.29 -5.64
CA THR A 77 1.65 -9.64 -5.97
C THR A 77 2.19 -10.37 -4.74
N ALA A 78 2.99 -9.69 -3.91
CA ALA A 78 3.46 -10.24 -2.65
C ALA A 78 2.29 -10.59 -1.72
N GLN A 79 1.28 -9.70 -1.58
CA GLN A 79 0.09 -9.97 -0.77
C GLN A 79 -0.72 -11.16 -1.29
N MET A 80 -0.97 -11.24 -2.60
CA MET A 80 -1.75 -12.32 -3.19
C MET A 80 -1.06 -13.68 -3.04
N ILE A 81 0.28 -13.70 -3.05
CA ILE A 81 1.05 -14.91 -2.76
C ILE A 81 0.97 -15.27 -1.28
N ASP A 82 1.14 -14.29 -0.40
CA ASP A 82 1.11 -14.47 1.06
C ASP A 82 -0.26 -14.94 1.56
N ALA A 83 -1.35 -14.41 1.01
CA ALA A 83 -2.72 -14.89 1.26
C ALA A 83 -3.06 -16.22 0.57
N GLY A 84 -2.18 -16.74 -0.30
CA GLY A 84 -2.40 -18.00 -1.01
C GLY A 84 -3.37 -17.93 -2.19
N TYR A 85 -3.72 -16.72 -2.67
CA TYR A 85 -4.58 -16.54 -3.83
C TYR A 85 -3.90 -16.86 -5.16
N ILE A 86 -2.61 -16.59 -5.27
CA ILE A 86 -1.79 -16.94 -6.45
C ILE A 86 -0.48 -17.58 -6.02
N THR A 87 0.08 -18.42 -6.87
CA THR A 87 1.41 -18.99 -6.68
C THR A 87 2.47 -18.25 -7.49
N LEU A 88 3.73 -18.35 -7.08
CA LEU A 88 4.86 -17.87 -7.89
C LEU A 88 4.94 -18.56 -9.25
N ALA A 89 4.44 -19.79 -9.38
CA ALA A 89 4.41 -20.51 -10.65
C ALA A 89 3.40 -19.89 -11.63
N GLU A 90 2.19 -19.56 -11.16
CA GLU A 90 1.17 -18.87 -11.95
C GLU A 90 1.63 -17.48 -12.39
N LEU A 91 2.29 -16.74 -11.49
CA LEU A 91 2.83 -15.43 -11.82
C LEU A 91 3.90 -15.53 -12.94
N LYS A 92 4.80 -16.52 -12.85
CA LYS A 92 5.86 -16.73 -13.85
C LYS A 92 5.31 -17.22 -15.19
N SER A 93 4.28 -18.06 -15.18
CA SER A 93 3.67 -18.59 -16.41
C SER A 93 2.67 -17.62 -17.04
N GLY A 94 2.19 -16.64 -16.27
CA GLY A 94 1.08 -15.77 -16.66
C GLY A 94 -0.25 -16.51 -16.83
N THR A 95 -0.33 -17.76 -16.38
CA THR A 95 -1.50 -18.64 -16.56
C THR A 95 -2.00 -19.07 -15.20
N SER A 96 -3.27 -18.76 -14.92
CA SER A 96 -3.96 -19.21 -13.71
C SER A 96 -4.14 -20.72 -13.74
N MET A 97 -3.81 -21.39 -12.63
CA MET A 97 -4.14 -22.79 -12.36
C MET A 97 -5.41 -22.90 -11.51
N PHE A 98 -5.95 -21.77 -11.03
CA PHE A 98 -7.18 -21.72 -10.27
C PHE A 98 -8.37 -22.19 -11.12
N THR A 99 -9.16 -23.10 -10.56
CA THR A 99 -10.46 -23.48 -11.09
C THR A 99 -11.54 -22.67 -10.36
N PRO A 100 -12.34 -21.85 -11.06
CA PRO A 100 -13.40 -21.05 -10.45
C PRO A 100 -14.31 -21.89 -9.55
N GLN A 101 -14.39 -21.51 -8.27
CA GLN A 101 -15.29 -22.14 -7.32
C GLN A 101 -16.70 -21.54 -7.43
N PRO A 102 -17.76 -22.34 -7.42
CA PRO A 102 -19.13 -21.81 -7.34
C PRO A 102 -19.32 -20.97 -6.06
N GLY A 103 -19.93 -19.79 -6.17
CA GLY A 103 -20.34 -18.98 -5.01
C GLY A 103 -19.50 -17.71 -4.75
N LEU A 104 -18.47 -17.44 -5.54
CA LEU A 104 -17.72 -16.17 -5.52
C LEU A 104 -17.94 -15.43 -6.85
N PRO A 105 -19.02 -14.65 -7.00
CA PRO A 105 -19.23 -13.89 -8.22
C PRO A 105 -18.12 -12.83 -8.38
N PRO A 106 -17.63 -12.59 -9.60
CA PRO A 106 -16.68 -11.51 -9.84
C PRO A 106 -17.34 -10.16 -9.51
N GLU A 107 -16.55 -9.25 -8.93
CA GLU A 107 -16.97 -7.87 -8.69
C GLU A 107 -17.35 -7.18 -10.02
N THR A 108 -18.43 -6.40 -10.01
CA THR A 108 -18.82 -5.64 -11.21
C THR A 108 -18.02 -4.34 -11.32
N ALA A 109 -17.92 -3.80 -12.54
CA ALA A 109 -17.31 -2.49 -12.75
C ALA A 109 -18.05 -1.34 -12.03
N GLU A 110 -19.34 -1.52 -11.71
CA GLU A 110 -20.12 -0.56 -10.95
C GLU A 110 -19.77 -0.60 -9.45
N ASP A 111 -19.69 -1.79 -8.89
CA ASP A 111 -19.27 -2.01 -7.49
C ASP A 111 -17.87 -1.44 -7.24
N ALA A 112 -16.92 -1.73 -8.14
CA ALA A 112 -15.56 -1.19 -8.05
C ALA A 112 -15.55 0.34 -8.08
N ARG A 113 -16.37 0.98 -8.94
CA ARG A 113 -16.48 2.45 -8.99
C ARG A 113 -17.10 3.02 -7.73
N ALA A 114 -18.12 2.37 -7.17
CA ALA A 114 -18.73 2.79 -5.92
C ALA A 114 -17.71 2.69 -4.76
N TYR A 115 -16.96 1.59 -4.72
CA TYR A 115 -15.89 1.38 -3.74
C TYR A 115 -14.82 2.48 -3.77
N VAL A 116 -14.33 2.87 -4.95
CA VAL A 116 -13.31 3.94 -5.08
C VAL A 116 -13.85 5.32 -4.68
N LYS A 117 -15.11 5.61 -5.00
CA LYS A 117 -15.72 6.93 -4.74
C LYS A 117 -16.15 7.14 -3.29
N ASN A 118 -16.34 6.06 -2.54
CA ASN A 118 -16.81 6.15 -1.16
C ASN A 118 -15.65 6.50 -0.21
N PRO A 119 -15.72 7.64 0.50
CA PRO A 119 -14.74 7.98 1.51
C PRO A 119 -14.82 6.98 2.66
N ARG A 120 -13.66 6.54 3.16
CA ARG A 120 -13.59 5.63 4.31
C ARG A 120 -13.22 6.39 5.57
N SER A 121 -13.91 6.07 6.65
CA SER A 121 -13.48 6.43 7.99
C SER A 121 -12.66 5.29 8.57
N TYR A 122 -11.52 5.64 9.14
CA TYR A 122 -10.71 4.73 9.98
C TYR A 122 -10.93 5.02 11.47
N ALA A 123 -11.88 5.90 11.81
CA ALA A 123 -12.22 6.20 13.19
C ALA A 123 -12.90 4.97 13.82
N VAL A 124 -12.42 4.59 14.99
CA VAL A 124 -12.98 3.50 15.80
C VAL A 124 -13.40 4.11 17.14
N GLU A 125 -14.60 3.77 17.59
CA GLU A 125 -15.05 4.14 18.93
C GLU A 125 -14.28 3.33 19.97
N ILE A 126 -13.73 4.03 20.96
CA ILE A 126 -13.01 3.44 22.08
C ILE A 126 -13.56 4.02 23.37
N GLU A 127 -13.71 3.18 24.40
CA GLU A 127 -14.18 3.62 25.73
C GLU A 127 -13.10 4.36 26.52
N ALA A 128 -11.83 4.09 26.21
CA ALA A 128 -10.71 4.68 26.92
C ALA A 128 -10.62 6.19 26.64
N PRO A 129 -10.50 7.04 27.68
CA PRO A 129 -10.28 8.46 27.49
C PRO A 129 -8.91 8.73 26.83
N PRO A 130 -8.75 9.85 26.10
CA PRO A 130 -7.46 10.20 25.51
C PRO A 130 -6.41 10.39 26.60
N SER A 131 -5.21 9.84 26.38
CA SER A 131 -4.12 9.90 27.36
C SER A 131 -3.40 11.26 27.42
N PHE A 132 -3.65 12.16 26.47
CA PHE A 132 -2.99 13.46 26.36
C PHE A 132 -4.00 14.57 26.06
N ALA A 133 -3.68 15.80 26.44
CA ALA A 133 -4.47 17.00 26.15
C ALA A 133 -3.80 17.92 25.10
N LEU A 134 -4.60 18.81 24.50
CA LEU A 134 -4.08 19.84 23.59
C LEU A 134 -3.10 20.77 24.34
N GLY A 135 -1.93 21.02 23.75
CA GLY A 135 -0.87 21.86 24.34
C GLY A 135 0.09 21.10 25.26
N GLU A 136 -0.16 19.82 25.55
CA GLU A 136 0.74 19.00 26.35
C GLU A 136 2.02 18.67 25.57
N SER A 137 3.17 18.79 26.24
CA SER A 137 4.46 18.40 25.67
C SER A 137 4.66 16.90 25.79
N VAL A 138 4.77 16.21 24.66
CA VAL A 138 4.98 14.76 24.59
C VAL A 138 6.31 14.43 23.92
N ARG A 139 6.84 13.24 24.19
CA ARG A 139 8.02 12.70 23.51
C ARG A 139 7.65 11.40 22.81
N ALA A 140 8.02 11.28 21.53
CA ALA A 140 7.81 10.06 20.77
C ALA A 140 8.65 8.89 21.34
N LYS A 141 8.13 7.67 21.20
CA LYS A 141 8.85 6.47 21.62
C LYS A 141 9.98 6.15 20.63
N ILE A 142 11.13 5.73 21.17
CA ILE A 142 12.35 5.45 20.37
C ILE A 142 12.30 4.08 19.65
N SER A 143 11.41 3.18 20.04
CA SER A 143 11.39 1.80 19.50
C SER A 143 11.01 1.72 18.01
N GLY A 144 11.85 1.06 17.19
CA GLY A 144 11.72 0.91 15.73
C GLY A 144 10.79 -0.21 15.22
N GLY A 145 9.69 -0.50 15.94
CA GLY A 145 8.72 -1.54 15.56
C GLY A 145 7.87 -1.20 14.33
N ARG A 146 6.85 -2.02 14.04
CA ARG A 146 5.79 -1.70 13.05
C ARG A 146 4.94 -0.56 13.61
N ALA A 147 5.32 0.67 13.27
CA ALA A 147 4.61 1.88 13.63
C ALA A 147 4.83 2.94 12.55
N PRO A 148 3.85 3.81 12.28
CA PRO A 148 3.98 4.95 11.38
C PRO A 148 4.80 6.07 12.04
N LEU A 149 5.96 5.73 12.58
CA LEU A 149 6.89 6.66 13.22
C LEU A 149 8.11 6.80 12.32
N SER A 150 8.31 7.99 11.77
CA SER A 150 9.55 8.30 11.05
C SER A 150 10.74 8.30 12.00
N GLY A 151 11.90 7.83 11.52
CA GLY A 151 13.16 7.84 12.24
C GLY A 151 13.62 9.23 12.65
N VAL A 152 13.18 10.29 11.97
CA VAL A 152 13.47 11.68 12.38
C VAL A 152 12.71 12.06 13.64
N ALA A 153 11.45 11.61 13.77
CA ALA A 153 10.62 11.90 14.93
C ALA A 153 11.03 11.11 16.19
N ARG A 154 11.93 10.12 16.05
CA ARG A 154 12.46 9.32 17.16
C ARG A 154 13.75 9.89 17.79
N ARG A 155 14.25 11.03 17.28
CA ARG A 155 15.48 11.67 17.76
C ARG A 155 15.20 12.69 18.85
#